data_AF-A0A3B0PWF4-F1
#
_entry.id   AF-A0A3B0PWF4-F1
#
_cell.length_a   1.000
_cell.length_b   1.000
_cell.length_c   1.000
_cell.angle_alpha   90.00
_cell.angle_beta   90.00
_cell.angle_gamma   90.00
#
_symmetry.space_group_name_H-M   'P 1'
#
loop_
_entity.id
_entity.type
_entity.pdbx_description
1 polymer ?
#
loop_
_entity_poly.entity_id
_entity_poly.type
_entity_poly.pdbx_seq_one_letter_code
_entity_poly.pdbx_strand_id
1 'polypeptide(L)'
;MPEYPEVTVVQQSLNNFVQQKEITKIEVKGAKLIKNTDEDGFKKFLLNKTIINVENFGKFLVFNLSDGSRLISHLRMTGKYFIRDQKDKNLYAYKHDYIYFW
;
A
#
# COMPACT_ATOMS: atom_id res chain seq x y z
N MET A 1 15.06 -1.34 10.28
CA MET A 1 13.76 -2.00 10.20
C MET A 1 12.84 -1.23 11.12
N PRO A 2 11.71 -0.69 10.66
CA PRO A 2 10.75 -0.07 11.56
C PRO A 2 10.33 -1.09 12.62
N GLU A 3 10.38 -0.71 13.89
CA GLU A 3 9.89 -1.53 14.98
C GLU A 3 8.39 -1.28 15.18
N TYR A 4 7.78 -1.98 16.13
CA TYR A 4 6.34 -1.89 16.37
C TYR A 4 5.84 -0.44 16.56
N PRO A 5 6.52 0.42 17.33
CA PRO A 5 6.09 1.82 17.49
C PRO A 5 6.08 2.59 16.16
N GLU A 6 7.11 2.47 15.34
CA GLU A 6 7.19 3.17 14.05
C GLU A 6 6.14 2.67 13.06
N VAL A 7 5.88 1.35 13.02
CA VAL A 7 4.83 0.78 12.18
C VAL A 7 3.45 1.29 12.62
N THR A 8 3.23 1.46 13.92
CA THR A 8 1.98 2.03 14.47
C THR A 8 1.80 3.48 14.01
N VAL A 9 2.85 4.30 14.04
CA VAL A 9 2.80 5.69 13.53
C VAL A 9 2.47 5.73 12.04
N VAL A 10 3.07 4.83 11.26
CA VAL A 10 2.77 4.70 9.82
C VAL A 10 1.31 4.27 9.61
N GLN A 11 0.82 3.30 10.38
CA GLN A 11 -0.57 2.84 10.33
C GLN A 11 -1.56 3.98 10.64
N GLN A 12 -1.32 4.76 11.69
CA GLN A 12 -2.16 5.91 12.04
C GLN A 12 -2.17 6.95 10.92
N SER A 13 -0.98 7.28 10.40
CA SER A 13 -0.85 8.23 9.29
C SER A 13 -1.59 7.74 8.05
N LEU A 14 -1.47 6.46 7.69
CA LEU A 14 -2.16 5.88 6.53
C LEU A 14 -3.68 5.98 6.68
N ASN A 15 -4.25 5.68 7.85
CA ASN A 15 -5.71 5.81 8.03
C ASN A 15 -6.21 7.23 7.75
N ASN A 16 -5.46 8.26 8.12
CA ASN A 16 -5.85 9.64 7.83
C ASN A 16 -5.93 9.95 6.33
N PHE A 17 -5.22 9.20 5.47
CA PHE A 17 -5.11 9.50 4.04
C PHE A 17 -5.82 8.50 3.12
N VAL A 18 -5.92 7.23 3.51
CA VAL A 18 -6.41 6.16 2.62
C VAL A 18 -7.66 5.45 3.12
N GLN A 19 -8.09 5.70 4.37
CA GLN A 19 -9.30 5.10 4.90
C GLN A 19 -10.53 5.54 4.07
N GLN A 20 -11.43 4.59 3.80
CA GLN A 20 -12.61 4.74 2.96
C GLN A 20 -12.33 5.14 1.49
N LYS A 21 -11.08 5.05 1.01
CA LYS A 21 -10.76 5.27 -0.40
C LYS A 21 -10.84 3.98 -1.20
N GLU A 22 -11.37 4.08 -2.42
CA GLU A 22 -11.42 3.01 -3.40
C GLU A 22 -10.15 2.99 -4.25
N ILE A 23 -9.62 1.79 -4.49
CA ILE A 23 -8.46 1.59 -5.36
C ILE A 23 -8.96 1.50 -6.81
N THR A 24 -8.77 2.57 -7.57
CA THR A 24 -9.26 2.69 -8.96
C THR A 24 -8.24 2.25 -9.99
N LYS A 25 -6.95 2.29 -9.65
CA LYS A 25 -5.85 1.87 -10.52
C LYS A 25 -4.64 1.46 -9.71
N ILE A 26 -3.90 0.48 -10.23
CA ILE A 26 -2.68 -0.03 -9.60
C ILE A 26 -1.59 -0.12 -10.67
N GLU A 27 -0.43 0.44 -10.38
CA GLU A 27 0.75 0.35 -11.24
C GLU A 27 1.88 -0.31 -10.47
N VAL A 28 2.52 -1.31 -11.08
CA VAL A 28 3.59 -2.09 -10.47
C VAL A 28 4.82 -1.95 -11.37
N LYS A 29 5.88 -1.36 -10.83
CA LYS A 29 7.21 -1.29 -11.46
C LYS A 29 8.18 -2.33 -10.90
N GLY A 30 7.81 -3.00 -9.82
CA GLY A 30 8.66 -3.96 -9.10
C GLY A 30 7.93 -5.25 -8.71
N ALA A 31 7.60 -6.09 -9.68
CA ALA A 31 6.86 -7.35 -9.48
C ALA A 31 7.47 -8.27 -8.40
N LYS A 32 8.79 -8.18 -8.14
CA LYS A 32 9.48 -8.93 -7.08
C LYS A 32 8.94 -8.66 -5.66
N LEU A 33 8.26 -7.52 -5.45
CA LEU A 33 7.64 -7.15 -4.18
C LEU A 33 6.30 -7.88 -3.96
N ILE A 34 5.65 -8.32 -5.02
CA ILE A 34 4.41 -9.09 -4.95
C ILE A 34 4.74 -10.52 -4.52
N LYS A 35 3.91 -11.04 -3.61
CA LYS A 35 3.99 -12.41 -3.09
C LYS A 35 2.61 -13.05 -3.19
N ASN A 36 2.57 -14.38 -3.24
CA ASN A 36 1.37 -15.22 -3.33
C ASN A 36 0.63 -15.18 -4.68
N THR A 37 0.94 -14.24 -5.57
CA THR A 37 0.35 -14.14 -6.91
C THR A 37 1.31 -13.41 -7.86
N ASP A 38 0.94 -13.31 -9.12
CA ASP A 38 1.62 -12.50 -10.13
C ASP A 38 1.06 -11.06 -10.16
N GLU A 39 1.64 -10.22 -11.02
CA GLU A 39 1.25 -8.80 -11.11
C GLU A 39 -0.22 -8.62 -11.51
N ASP A 40 -0.70 -9.41 -12.48
CA ASP A 40 -2.07 -9.30 -12.98
C ASP A 40 -3.09 -9.80 -11.97
N GLY A 41 -2.80 -10.91 -11.28
CA GLY A 41 -3.62 -11.42 -10.19
C GLY A 41 -3.70 -10.41 -9.05
N PHE A 42 -2.58 -9.77 -8.68
CA PHE A 42 -2.56 -8.71 -7.67
C PHE A 42 -3.43 -7.51 -8.05
N LYS A 43 -3.31 -7.02 -9.29
CA LYS A 43 -4.11 -5.90 -9.79
C LYS A 43 -5.60 -6.24 -9.77
N LYS A 44 -5.99 -7.37 -10.37
CA LYS A 44 -7.39 -7.82 -10.42
C LYS A 44 -7.98 -8.01 -9.04
N PHE A 45 -7.18 -8.54 -8.10
CA PHE A 45 -7.63 -8.77 -6.75
C PHE A 45 -7.89 -7.47 -5.98
N LEU A 46 -7.17 -6.38 -6.24
CA LEU A 46 -7.31 -5.14 -5.48
C LEU A 46 -8.18 -4.07 -6.15
N LEU A 47 -8.39 -4.17 -7.47
CA LEU A 47 -9.15 -3.19 -8.24
C LEU A 47 -10.59 -3.06 -7.72
N ASN A 48 -11.07 -1.81 -7.62
CA ASN A 48 -12.40 -1.42 -7.15
C ASN A 48 -12.72 -1.85 -5.70
N LYS A 49 -11.69 -2.15 -4.91
CA LYS A 49 -11.85 -2.41 -3.47
C LYS A 49 -11.63 -1.15 -2.67
N THR A 50 -12.47 -0.94 -1.66
CA THR A 50 -12.35 0.17 -0.71
C THR A 50 -11.50 -0.27 0.48
N ILE A 51 -10.52 0.54 0.86
CA ILE A 51 -9.74 0.33 2.08
C ILE A 51 -10.60 0.76 3.27
N ILE A 52 -11.06 -0.17 4.09
CA ILE A 52 -11.94 0.11 5.23
C ILE A 52 -11.17 0.75 6.38
N ASN A 53 -10.01 0.19 6.69
CA ASN A 53 -9.01 0.71 7.63
C ASN A 53 -7.66 0.04 7.38
N VAL A 54 -6.63 0.60 8.00
CA VAL A 54 -5.29 0.00 8.09
C VAL A 54 -5.02 -0.34 9.55
N GLU A 55 -4.59 -1.56 9.81
CA GLU A 55 -4.17 -2.04 11.13
C GLU A 55 -2.70 -2.43 11.07
N ASN A 56 -2.09 -2.65 12.23
CA ASN A 56 -0.79 -3.28 12.30
C ASN A 56 -0.82 -4.49 13.22
N PHE A 57 -0.16 -5.56 12.79
CA PHE A 57 0.07 -6.73 13.60
C PHE A 57 1.58 -6.98 13.67
N GLY A 58 2.17 -6.66 14.82
CA GLY A 58 3.62 -6.63 14.95
C GLY A 58 4.23 -5.65 13.93
N LYS A 59 5.05 -6.18 13.02
CA LYS A 59 5.79 -5.39 12.01
C LYS A 59 5.09 -5.31 10.65
N PHE A 60 3.87 -5.83 10.56
CA PHE A 60 3.08 -5.85 9.33
C PHE A 60 1.99 -4.78 9.37
N LEU A 61 1.81 -4.11 8.25
CA LEU A 61 0.62 -3.31 7.96
C LEU A 61 -0.42 -4.21 7.29
N VAL A 62 -1.67 -4.11 7.73
CA VAL A 62 -2.80 -4.90 7.26
C VAL A 62 -3.87 -3.94 6.78
N PHE A 63 -4.09 -3.90 5.48
CA PHE A 63 -5.17 -3.12 4.87
C PHE A 63 -6.39 -4.03 4.76
N ASN A 64 -7.45 -3.72 5.51
CA ASN A 64 -8.71 -4.45 5.43
C ASN A 64 -9.55 -3.84 4.29
N LEU A 65 -10.08 -4.69 3.41
CA LEU A 65 -10.81 -4.29 2.21
C LEU A 65 -12.31 -4.54 2.36
N SER A 66 -13.11 -3.85 1.55
CA SER A 66 -14.58 -3.87 1.63
C SER A 66 -15.22 -5.25 1.43
N ASP A 67 -14.54 -6.17 0.75
CA ASP A 67 -15.00 -7.56 0.53
C ASP A 67 -14.56 -8.53 1.63
N GLY A 68 -14.01 -8.01 2.75
CA GLY A 68 -13.48 -8.80 3.85
C GLY A 68 -12.08 -9.39 3.59
N SER A 69 -11.51 -9.15 2.41
CA SER A 69 -10.16 -9.57 2.10
C SER A 69 -9.09 -8.59 2.65
N ARG A 70 -7.82 -9.00 2.63
CA ARG A 70 -6.72 -8.24 3.26
C ARG A 70 -5.51 -8.15 2.36
N LEU A 71 -4.90 -6.96 2.31
CA LEU A 71 -3.56 -6.75 1.77
C LEU A 71 -2.57 -6.59 2.93
N ILE A 72 -1.53 -7.43 2.94
CA ILE A 72 -0.49 -7.40 3.98
C ILE A 72 0.79 -6.80 3.38
N SER A 73 1.34 -5.81 4.06
CA SER A 73 2.56 -5.11 3.65
C SER A 73 3.59 -5.11 4.78
N HIS A 74 4.85 -5.44 4.46
CA HIS A 74 5.96 -5.39 5.41
C HIS A 74 7.05 -4.43 4.91
N LEU A 75 7.35 -3.40 5.70
CA LEU A 75 8.29 -2.34 5.31
C LEU A 75 9.77 -2.78 5.27
N ARG A 76 10.12 -3.90 5.91
CA ARG A 76 11.51 -4.41 5.99
C ARG A 76 12.44 -3.30 6.51
N MET A 77 13.59 -3.06 5.89
CA MET A 77 14.57 -2.10 6.39
C MET A 77 14.27 -0.67 5.98
N THR A 78 13.79 -0.45 4.75
CA THR A 78 13.73 0.87 4.10
C THR A 78 12.42 1.16 3.38
N GLY A 79 11.45 0.23 3.40
CA GLY A 79 10.14 0.43 2.78
C GLY A 79 9.40 1.59 3.44
N LYS A 80 8.74 2.41 2.61
CA LYS A 80 8.01 3.61 3.01
C LYS A 80 6.78 3.77 2.13
N TYR A 81 5.75 4.42 2.68
CA TYR A 81 4.60 4.90 1.94
C TYR A 81 4.71 6.42 1.77
N PHE A 82 4.29 6.92 0.61
CA PHE A 82 4.23 8.34 0.32
C PHE A 82 2.86 8.66 -0.24
N ILE A 83 2.27 9.76 0.21
CA ILE A 83 1.11 10.36 -0.44
C ILE A 83 1.65 11.37 -1.45
N ARG A 84 1.27 11.21 -2.72
CA ARG A 84 1.71 12.06 -3.83
C ARG A 84 0.50 12.75 -4.43
N ASP A 85 0.70 13.96 -4.95
CA ASP A 85 -0.30 14.62 -5.77
C ASP A 85 -0.28 13.97 -7.17
N GLN A 86 -1.46 13.60 -7.67
CA GLN A 86 -1.66 13.12 -9.03
C GLN A 86 -1.13 14.09 -10.10
N LYS A 87 -1.13 15.39 -9.80
CA LYS A 87 -0.67 16.46 -10.69
C LYS A 87 0.84 16.68 -10.66
N ASP A 88 1.58 15.95 -9.82
CA ASP A 88 3.03 16.02 -9.80
C ASP A 88 3.61 15.52 -11.12
N LYS A 89 4.24 16.42 -11.88
CA LYS A 89 4.89 16.10 -13.16
C LYS A 89 6.05 15.10 -13.00
N ASN A 90 6.57 14.96 -11.78
CA ASN A 90 7.67 14.06 -11.44
C ASN A 90 7.21 12.77 -10.74
N LEU A 91 5.91 12.45 -10.75
CA LEU A 91 5.35 11.28 -10.07
C LEU A 91 6.11 9.97 -10.35
N TYR A 92 6.64 9.82 -11.56
CA TYR A 92 7.40 8.65 -12.01
C TYR A 92 8.92 8.80 -11.99
N ALA A 93 9.44 9.98 -11.60
CA ALA A 93 10.88 10.25 -11.54
C ALA A 93 11.55 9.67 -10.28
N TYR A 94 10.76 9.28 -9.27
CA TYR A 94 11.27 8.68 -8.05
C TYR A 94 11.76 7.24 -8.31
N LYS A 95 13.10 7.07 -8.32
CA LYS A 95 13.79 5.82 -8.66
C LYS A 95 13.34 4.59 -7.84
N HIS A 96 12.85 4.80 -6.62
CA HIS A 96 12.53 3.72 -5.67
C HIS A 96 11.03 3.63 -5.33
N ASP A 97 10.18 4.27 -6.13
CA ASP A 97 8.73 4.11 -6.04
C ASP A 97 8.34 2.93 -6.94
N TYR A 98 7.95 1.81 -6.33
CA TYR A 98 7.75 0.54 -7.05
C TYR A 98 6.29 0.17 -7.27
N ILE A 99 5.37 0.66 -6.44
CA ILE A 99 3.95 0.35 -6.52
C ILE A 99 3.18 1.64 -6.26
N TYR A 100 2.23 1.95 -7.14
CA TYR A 100 1.34 3.10 -7.02
C TYR A 100 -0.09 2.60 -6.92
N PHE A 101 -0.84 3.20 -5.98
CA PHE A 101 -2.27 3.01 -5.81
C PHE A 101 -2.94 4.35 -6.05
N TRP A 102 -4.00 4.33 -6.84
CA TRP A 102 -4.80 5.50 -7.20
C TRP A 102 -6.16 5.43 -6.55
#